data_AF-A0A2V6KIW2-F1
#
_entry.id   AF-A0A2V6KIW2-F1
#
_cell.length_a   1.000
_cell.length_b   1.000
_cell.length_c   1.000
_cell.angle_alpha   90.00
_cell.angle_beta   90.00
_cell.angle_gamma   90.00
#
_symmetry.space_group_name_H-M   'P 1'
#
loop_
_entity.id
_entity.type
_entity.pdbx_description
1 polymer ?
#
loop_
_entity_poly.entity_id
_entity_poly.type
_entity_poly.pdbx_seq_one_letter_code
_entity_poly.pdbx_strand_id
1 'polypeptide(L)'
;MTQNIDPTPGSDQDGPIWGYHFVPEKPARSITSEAAVEFLTAPGPAAPNEFIWLHFSLSNVASEPWLRRYLTLPDTFYESLRSEIDATHLEQDADALVARIHDVLFDFTFDVPVATTTLCIKPRVAVSAHARPWRSIDQLRAEVQAGQVFRSPIEILARLFRDQASVLVDIVRKSKRQVSPMEQQLLAKRISVSR
;
A
#
# COMPACT_ATOMS: atom_id res chain seq x y z
N MET A 1 34.07 -1.25 -10.10
CA MET A 1 33.10 -1.33 -11.20
C MET A 1 32.09 -2.39 -10.81
N THR A 2 31.04 -1.97 -10.10
CA THR A 2 30.01 -2.87 -9.58
C THR A 2 28.80 -2.66 -10.48
N GLN A 3 28.50 -3.65 -11.32
CA GLN A 3 27.39 -3.59 -12.26
C GLN A 3 26.08 -3.58 -11.48
N ASN A 4 25.38 -2.44 -11.52
CA ASN A 4 23.96 -2.36 -11.23
C ASN A 4 23.24 -3.28 -12.22
N ILE A 5 22.61 -4.34 -11.70
CA ILE A 5 21.65 -5.12 -12.46
C ILE A 5 20.34 -4.34 -12.36
N ASP A 6 20.13 -3.42 -13.30
CA ASP A 6 18.78 -2.93 -13.58
C ASP A 6 17.96 -4.14 -14.09
N PRO A 7 16.79 -4.44 -13.49
CA PRO A 7 15.95 -5.50 -14.01
C PRO A 7 15.43 -5.10 -15.39
N THR A 8 15.74 -5.94 -16.36
CA THR A 8 15.33 -5.84 -17.77
C THR A 8 13.81 -5.62 -17.88
N PRO A 9 13.33 -4.59 -18.59
CA PRO A 9 11.92 -4.40 -18.83
C PRO A 9 11.47 -5.30 -19.99
N GLY A 10 10.76 -6.38 -19.67
CA GLY A 10 9.94 -7.12 -20.64
C GLY A 10 10.13 -8.63 -20.62
N SER A 11 9.33 -9.32 -19.80
CA SER A 11 8.63 -10.56 -20.19
C SER A 11 7.69 -11.03 -19.08
N ASP A 12 6.71 -10.21 -18.69
CA ASP A 12 5.46 -10.72 -18.12
C ASP A 12 4.44 -9.56 -18.08
N GLN A 13 3.78 -9.30 -19.22
CA GLN A 13 2.76 -8.24 -19.28
C GLN A 13 1.50 -8.59 -18.48
N ASP A 14 1.36 -9.85 -18.09
CA ASP A 14 0.16 -10.39 -17.47
C ASP A 14 0.22 -10.51 -15.94
N GLY A 15 1.31 -10.05 -15.30
CA GLY A 15 1.61 -10.30 -13.88
C GLY A 15 1.64 -9.07 -12.97
N PRO A 16 2.07 -9.24 -11.71
CA PRO A 16 2.35 -8.13 -10.81
C PRO A 16 3.40 -7.19 -11.39
N ILE A 17 3.28 -5.88 -11.09
CA ILE A 17 4.29 -4.86 -11.43
C ILE A 17 5.64 -5.20 -10.80
N TRP A 18 5.58 -5.71 -9.57
CA TRP A 18 6.72 -6.23 -8.83
C TRP A 18 6.25 -7.19 -7.72
N GLY A 19 7.17 -8.04 -7.29
CA GLY A 19 6.96 -8.95 -6.16
C GLY A 19 8.19 -9.03 -5.27
N TYR A 20 7.97 -9.27 -3.99
CA TYR A 20 9.02 -9.56 -3.01
C TYR A 20 8.73 -10.85 -2.24
N HIS A 21 9.76 -11.68 -2.06
CA HIS A 21 9.72 -12.86 -1.20
C HIS A 21 10.43 -12.55 0.12
N PHE A 22 9.72 -12.77 1.21
CA PHE A 22 10.18 -12.57 2.57
C PHE A 22 10.50 -13.94 3.19
N VAL A 23 11.70 -14.02 3.75
CA VAL A 23 12.19 -15.18 4.51
C VAL A 23 12.55 -14.68 5.90
N PRO A 24 12.32 -15.48 6.96
CA PRO A 24 12.57 -15.06 8.33
C PRO A 24 13.98 -14.46 8.53
N GLU A 25 14.01 -13.31 9.21
CA GLU A 25 15.23 -12.59 9.61
C GLU A 25 16.16 -12.18 8.46
N LYS A 26 15.67 -12.22 7.21
CA LYS A 26 16.43 -11.83 6.02
C LYS A 26 15.75 -10.65 5.31
N PRO A 27 16.53 -9.78 4.67
CA PRO A 27 15.99 -8.83 3.70
C PRO A 27 15.15 -9.53 2.64
N ALA A 28 14.08 -8.87 2.19
CA ALA A 28 13.25 -9.40 1.13
C ALA A 28 14.03 -9.48 -0.19
N ARG A 29 13.71 -10.48 -1.01
CA ARG A 29 14.27 -10.64 -2.34
C ARG A 29 13.23 -10.29 -3.38
N SER A 30 13.59 -9.48 -4.38
CA SER A 30 12.71 -9.25 -5.53
C SER A 30 12.50 -10.57 -6.26
N ILE A 31 11.26 -10.84 -6.66
CA ILE A 31 10.87 -12.03 -7.41
C ILE A 31 10.14 -11.66 -8.68
N THR A 32 10.22 -12.53 -9.68
CA THR A 32 9.42 -12.42 -10.90
C THR A 32 8.01 -12.96 -10.66
N SER A 33 7.12 -12.73 -11.63
CA SER A 33 5.77 -13.26 -11.62
C SER A 33 5.76 -14.80 -11.67
N GLU A 34 6.66 -15.42 -12.44
CA GLU A 34 6.83 -16.88 -12.50
C GLU A 34 7.27 -17.44 -11.14
N ALA A 35 8.26 -16.82 -10.50
CA ALA A 35 8.70 -17.23 -9.15
C ALA A 35 7.59 -17.06 -8.10
N ALA A 36 6.71 -16.05 -8.27
CA ALA A 36 5.52 -15.92 -7.43
C ALA A 36 4.53 -17.08 -7.66
N VAL A 37 4.27 -17.45 -8.91
CA VAL A 37 3.42 -18.61 -9.24
C VAL A 37 4.00 -19.91 -8.67
N GLU A 38 5.30 -20.13 -8.80
CA GLU A 38 5.99 -21.28 -8.20
C GLU A 38 5.79 -21.32 -6.69
N PHE A 39 5.98 -20.19 -5.99
CA PHE A 39 5.75 -20.11 -4.54
C PHE A 39 4.30 -20.41 -4.15
N LEU A 40 3.33 -19.92 -4.92
CA LEU A 40 1.89 -20.10 -4.65
C LEU A 40 1.40 -21.52 -4.95
N THR A 41 2.01 -22.20 -5.92
CA THR A 41 1.60 -23.55 -6.37
C THR A 41 2.48 -24.68 -5.83
N ALA A 42 3.56 -24.34 -5.12
CA ALA A 42 4.51 -25.31 -4.56
C ALA A 42 3.79 -26.38 -3.70
N PRO A 43 3.92 -27.68 -4.05
CA PRO A 43 3.35 -28.76 -3.26
C PRO A 43 4.16 -28.97 -1.99
N GLY A 44 3.48 -29.11 -0.84
CA GLY A 44 4.10 -29.47 0.43
C GLY A 44 3.75 -28.51 1.58
N PRO A 45 4.15 -28.84 2.82
CA PRO A 45 3.95 -27.96 3.96
C PRO A 45 4.71 -26.65 3.72
N ALA A 46 4.00 -25.54 3.84
CA ALA A 46 4.56 -24.21 3.74
C ALA A 46 5.73 -24.05 4.71
N ALA A 47 6.85 -23.50 4.22
CA ALA A 47 7.92 -23.05 5.10
C ALA A 47 7.33 -22.02 6.09
N PRO A 48 7.53 -22.22 7.40
CA PRO A 48 6.94 -21.34 8.40
C PRO A 48 7.50 -19.93 8.24
N ASN A 49 6.60 -18.93 8.31
CA ASN A 49 6.93 -17.50 8.27
C ASN A 49 7.56 -17.01 6.95
N GLU A 50 7.46 -17.78 5.86
CA GLU A 50 7.73 -17.27 4.51
C GLU A 50 6.45 -16.76 3.84
N PHE A 51 6.55 -15.60 3.21
CA PHE A 51 5.43 -15.01 2.48
C PHE A 51 5.91 -14.18 1.30
N ILE A 52 5.01 -13.89 0.38
CA ILE A 52 5.25 -12.98 -0.73
C ILE A 52 4.37 -11.73 -0.63
N TRP A 53 4.88 -10.62 -1.12
CA TRP A 53 4.10 -9.41 -1.35
C TRP A 53 4.08 -9.11 -2.84
N LEU A 54 2.90 -9.07 -3.43
CA LEU A 54 2.67 -8.85 -4.85
C LEU A 54 1.90 -7.56 -5.07
N HIS A 55 2.35 -6.73 -5.99
CA HIS A 55 1.73 -5.45 -6.28
C HIS A 55 1.22 -5.35 -7.71
N PHE A 56 -0.02 -4.91 -7.87
CA PHE A 56 -0.73 -4.86 -9.13
C PHE A 56 -1.23 -3.44 -9.46
N SER A 57 -1.30 -3.14 -10.76
CA SER A 57 -2.01 -1.96 -11.25
C SER A 57 -3.36 -2.42 -11.80
N LEU A 58 -4.45 -1.85 -11.29
CA LEU A 58 -5.81 -2.08 -11.81
C LEU A 58 -6.01 -1.45 -13.19
N SER A 59 -5.10 -0.59 -13.64
CA SER A 59 -5.05 -0.10 -15.02
C SER A 59 -4.56 -1.16 -16.00
N ASN A 60 -3.89 -2.22 -15.52
CA ASN A 60 -3.55 -3.39 -16.32
C ASN A 60 -4.71 -4.39 -16.31
N VAL A 61 -5.31 -4.60 -17.48
CA VAL A 61 -6.44 -5.52 -17.70
C VAL A 61 -6.10 -6.98 -17.37
N ALA A 62 -4.83 -7.35 -17.35
CA ALA A 62 -4.40 -8.71 -17.00
C ALA A 62 -4.31 -8.96 -15.48
N SER A 63 -4.32 -7.92 -14.65
CA SER A 63 -4.13 -8.04 -13.19
C SER A 63 -5.22 -8.88 -12.53
N GLU A 64 -6.51 -8.59 -12.78
CA GLU A 64 -7.61 -9.36 -12.18
C GLU A 64 -7.64 -10.82 -12.68
N PRO A 65 -7.50 -11.10 -14.00
CA PRO A 65 -7.32 -12.47 -14.49
C PRO A 65 -6.17 -13.24 -13.81
N TRP A 66 -5.00 -12.62 -13.64
CA TRP A 66 -3.86 -13.25 -12.95
C TRP A 66 -4.18 -13.57 -11.50
N LEU A 67 -4.75 -12.61 -10.77
CA LEU A 67 -5.15 -12.78 -9.37
C LEU A 67 -6.13 -13.94 -9.23
N ARG A 68 -7.17 -14.00 -10.08
CA ARG A 68 -8.17 -15.08 -10.04
C ARG A 68 -7.60 -16.44 -10.42
N ARG A 69 -6.55 -16.47 -11.26
CA ARG A 69 -5.95 -17.72 -11.72
C ARG A 69 -5.01 -18.34 -10.69
N TYR A 70 -4.22 -17.52 -10.00
CA TYR A 70 -3.15 -18.02 -9.12
C TYR A 70 -3.41 -17.81 -7.62
N LEU A 71 -4.44 -17.06 -7.25
CA LEU A 71 -4.81 -16.81 -5.86
C LEU A 71 -6.30 -17.08 -5.62
N THR A 72 -6.58 -17.64 -4.45
CA THR A 72 -7.95 -17.73 -3.91
C THR A 72 -8.16 -16.57 -2.93
N LEU A 73 -8.48 -15.40 -3.50
CA LEU A 73 -8.84 -14.21 -2.74
C LEU A 73 -10.36 -14.19 -2.49
N PRO A 74 -10.82 -13.65 -1.35
CA PRO A 74 -12.24 -13.55 -1.06
C PRO A 74 -12.98 -12.64 -2.04
N ASP A 75 -14.29 -12.85 -2.21
CA ASP A 75 -15.12 -12.01 -3.08
C ASP A 75 -15.14 -10.55 -2.60
N THR A 76 -15.11 -10.33 -1.28
CA THR A 76 -14.97 -9.01 -0.64
C THR A 76 -13.78 -8.22 -1.19
N PHE A 77 -12.66 -8.87 -1.52
CA PHE A 77 -11.52 -8.21 -2.17
C PHE A 77 -11.89 -7.72 -3.58
N TYR A 78 -12.49 -8.56 -4.42
CA TYR A 78 -12.86 -8.18 -5.80
C TYR A 78 -13.98 -7.15 -5.86
N GLU A 79 -14.93 -7.21 -4.94
CA GLU A 79 -15.96 -6.18 -4.76
C GLU A 79 -15.33 -4.85 -4.35
N SER A 80 -14.36 -4.88 -3.44
CA SER A 80 -13.58 -3.71 -3.03
C SER A 80 -12.62 -3.18 -4.10
N LEU A 81 -12.47 -3.82 -5.27
CA LEU A 81 -11.79 -3.20 -6.42
C LEU A 81 -12.72 -2.27 -7.20
N ARG A 82 -14.03 -2.50 -7.10
CA ARG A 82 -15.08 -1.78 -7.86
C ARG A 82 -15.83 -0.76 -7.02
N SER A 83 -15.77 -0.89 -5.70
CA SER A 83 -16.53 -0.04 -4.78
C SER A 83 -16.09 1.43 -4.86
N GLU A 84 -17.05 2.35 -4.79
CA GLU A 84 -16.84 3.80 -4.74
C GLU A 84 -16.78 4.33 -3.28
N ILE A 85 -16.64 3.45 -2.28
CA ILE A 85 -16.55 3.88 -0.88
C ILE A 85 -15.25 4.69 -0.63
N ASP A 86 -15.44 5.96 -0.29
CA ASP A 86 -14.36 6.94 -0.05
C ASP A 86 -13.75 6.90 1.37
N ALA A 87 -14.04 5.86 2.15
CA ALA A 87 -13.51 5.71 3.51
C ALA A 87 -12.45 4.60 3.60
N THR A 88 -11.49 4.78 4.52
CA THR A 88 -10.59 3.69 4.92
C THR A 88 -11.44 2.59 5.53
N HIS A 89 -11.28 1.37 5.04
CA HIS A 89 -12.09 0.23 5.45
C HIS A 89 -11.19 -0.98 5.70
N LEU A 90 -11.51 -1.78 6.71
CA LEU A 90 -10.81 -3.04 7.02
C LEU A 90 -11.86 -4.07 7.39
N GLU A 91 -11.87 -5.18 6.66
CA GLU A 91 -12.80 -6.27 6.82
C GLU A 91 -12.02 -7.58 6.95
N GLN A 92 -12.51 -8.49 7.80
CA GLN A 92 -12.00 -9.85 7.88
C GLN A 92 -12.97 -10.78 7.15
N ASP A 93 -12.45 -11.53 6.17
CA ASP A 93 -13.17 -12.57 5.46
C ASP A 93 -12.39 -13.88 5.59
N ALA A 94 -12.91 -14.78 6.42
CA ALA A 94 -12.27 -16.03 6.80
C ALA A 94 -10.81 -15.84 7.29
N ASP A 95 -9.84 -16.36 6.53
CA ASP A 95 -8.40 -16.29 6.80
C ASP A 95 -7.72 -15.05 6.19
N ALA A 96 -8.50 -14.17 5.55
CA ALA A 96 -8.03 -12.98 4.87
C ALA A 96 -8.47 -11.70 5.58
N LEU A 97 -7.62 -10.68 5.50
CA LEU A 97 -7.98 -9.29 5.81
C LEU A 97 -7.99 -8.50 4.51
N VAL A 98 -9.14 -7.90 4.19
CA VAL A 98 -9.32 -7.02 3.04
C VAL A 98 -9.33 -5.58 3.55
N ALA A 99 -8.38 -4.78 3.09
CA ALA A 99 -8.27 -3.39 3.50
C ALA A 99 -8.36 -2.47 2.29
N ARG A 100 -9.06 -1.35 2.46
CA ARG A 100 -9.02 -0.21 1.57
C ARG A 100 -8.35 0.93 2.30
N ILE A 101 -7.23 1.39 1.75
CA ILE A 101 -6.46 2.49 2.33
C ILE A 101 -6.41 3.62 1.29
N HIS A 102 -6.63 4.82 1.78
CA HIS A 102 -6.57 6.05 1.00
C HIS A 102 -5.32 6.84 1.37
N ASP A 103 -4.62 7.35 0.37
CA ASP A 103 -3.58 8.35 0.57
C ASP A 103 -4.08 9.74 0.24
N VAL A 104 -3.77 10.65 1.15
CA VAL A 104 -4.04 12.06 0.93
C VAL A 104 -2.77 12.65 0.34
N LEU A 105 -2.78 12.90 -0.97
CA LEU A 105 -1.72 13.62 -1.67
C LEU A 105 -1.79 15.11 -1.31
N PHE A 106 -1.56 15.46 -0.05
CA PHE A 106 -1.78 16.81 0.45
C PHE A 106 -0.82 17.83 -0.21
N ASP A 107 -1.28 18.40 -1.32
CA ASP A 107 -0.85 19.68 -1.86
C ASP A 107 -2.04 20.64 -1.72
N PHE A 108 -1.80 21.88 -1.31
CA PHE A 108 -2.81 22.84 -0.86
C PHE A 108 -3.74 23.39 -1.98
N THR A 109 -4.06 22.59 -3.00
CA THR A 109 -5.09 22.88 -4.00
C THR A 109 -6.41 22.26 -3.56
N PHE A 110 -7.52 23.00 -3.73
CA PHE A 110 -8.87 22.65 -3.26
C PHE A 110 -9.47 21.36 -3.84
N ASP A 111 -8.74 20.63 -4.68
CA ASP A 111 -9.15 19.37 -5.28
C ASP A 111 -7.94 18.43 -5.29
N VAL A 112 -7.73 17.72 -4.18
CA VAL A 112 -6.61 16.78 -4.03
C VAL A 112 -7.09 15.40 -4.48
N PRO A 113 -6.49 14.79 -5.50
CA PRO A 113 -6.82 13.42 -5.86
C PRO A 113 -6.44 12.47 -4.72
N VAL A 114 -7.42 11.75 -4.19
CA VAL A 114 -7.19 10.67 -3.23
C VAL A 114 -6.83 9.42 -4.04
N ALA A 115 -5.69 8.81 -3.71
CA ALA A 115 -5.31 7.53 -4.30
C ALA A 115 -5.81 6.40 -3.41
N THR A 116 -6.62 5.50 -3.97
CA THR A 116 -7.11 4.31 -3.26
C THR A 116 -6.27 3.10 -3.62
N THR A 117 -5.90 2.33 -2.59
CA THR A 117 -5.31 1.00 -2.74
C THR A 117 -6.08 -0.01 -1.94
N THR A 118 -6.36 -1.12 -2.61
CA THR A 118 -6.95 -2.30 -2.00
C THR A 118 -5.83 -3.27 -1.65
N LEU A 119 -5.87 -3.79 -0.43
CA LEU A 119 -4.98 -4.82 0.07
C LEU A 119 -5.78 -6.07 0.40
N CYS A 120 -5.19 -7.23 0.15
CA CYS A 120 -5.62 -8.49 0.71
C CYS A 120 -4.44 -9.15 1.42
N ILE A 121 -4.61 -9.45 2.70
CA ILE A 121 -3.60 -10.10 3.52
C ILE A 121 -4.10 -11.49 3.87
N LYS A 122 -3.37 -12.51 3.44
CA LYS A 122 -3.54 -13.92 3.81
C LYS A 122 -2.27 -14.42 4.51
N PRO A 123 -2.25 -15.61 5.14
CA PRO A 123 -1.11 -16.09 5.91
C PRO A 123 0.25 -16.11 5.17
N ARG A 124 0.24 -16.30 3.84
CA ARG A 124 1.46 -16.41 3.02
C ARG A 124 1.56 -15.42 1.86
N VAL A 125 0.58 -14.53 1.73
CA VAL A 125 0.55 -13.57 0.62
C VAL A 125 -0.07 -12.26 1.08
N ALA A 126 0.63 -11.17 0.81
CA ALA A 126 0.04 -9.85 0.76
C ALA A 126 -0.15 -9.46 -0.71
N VAL A 127 -1.33 -8.99 -1.06
CA VAL A 127 -1.63 -8.39 -2.35
C VAL A 127 -1.92 -6.92 -2.11
N SER A 128 -1.33 -6.04 -2.91
CA SER A 128 -1.73 -4.64 -3.01
C SER A 128 -2.08 -4.31 -4.46
N ALA A 129 -3.22 -3.66 -4.68
CA ALA A 129 -3.69 -3.28 -6.00
C ALA A 129 -4.18 -1.83 -5.98
N HIS A 130 -3.77 -1.04 -6.98
CA HIS A 130 -4.11 0.38 -7.06
C HIS A 130 -4.64 0.77 -8.44
N ALA A 131 -5.50 1.78 -8.50
CA ALA A 131 -5.91 2.39 -9.76
C ALA A 131 -4.97 3.56 -10.18
N ARG A 132 -4.40 4.28 -9.21
CA ARG A 132 -3.46 5.39 -9.44
C ARG A 132 -2.18 5.20 -8.61
N PRO A 133 -1.00 5.63 -9.12
CA PRO A 133 0.27 5.50 -8.40
C PRO A 133 0.21 6.11 -6.99
N TRP A 134 0.87 5.48 -6.02
CA TRP A 134 0.74 5.79 -4.60
C TRP A 134 2.09 5.88 -3.85
N ARG A 135 2.33 7.04 -3.20
CA ARG A 135 3.51 7.32 -2.37
C ARG A 135 3.76 6.34 -1.23
N SER A 136 2.76 5.95 -0.43
CA SER A 136 3.03 5.13 0.78
C SER A 136 3.47 3.71 0.42
N ILE A 137 2.92 3.12 -0.66
CA ILE A 137 3.39 1.83 -1.17
C ILE A 137 4.80 1.96 -1.72
N ASP A 138 5.10 3.03 -2.47
CA ASP A 138 6.45 3.26 -3.00
C ASP A 138 7.46 3.51 -1.87
N GLN A 139 7.07 4.22 -0.82
CA GLN A 139 7.90 4.44 0.38
C GLN A 139 8.15 3.13 1.12
N LEU A 140 7.10 2.32 1.33
CA LEU A 140 7.24 1.01 1.95
C LEU A 140 8.10 0.07 1.10
N ARG A 141 7.97 0.13 -0.23
CA ARG A 141 8.82 -0.60 -1.17
C ARG A 141 10.28 -0.16 -1.05
N ALA A 142 10.56 1.14 -0.93
CA ALA A 142 11.90 1.65 -0.72
C ALA A 142 12.52 1.17 0.60
N GLU A 143 11.72 1.07 1.68
CA GLU A 143 12.17 0.50 2.95
C GLU A 143 12.52 -0.99 2.82
N VAL A 144 11.69 -1.76 2.10
CA VAL A 144 11.97 -3.16 1.78
C VAL A 144 13.28 -3.29 0.99
N GLN A 145 13.48 -2.45 -0.04
CA GLN A 145 14.72 -2.42 -0.82
C GLN A 145 15.95 -2.01 0.01
N ALA A 146 15.75 -1.18 1.03
CA ALA A 146 16.80 -0.80 1.99
C ALA A 146 17.11 -1.90 3.02
N GLY A 147 16.42 -3.04 2.97
CA GLY A 147 16.66 -4.20 3.82
C GLY A 147 15.79 -4.27 5.07
N GLN A 148 14.72 -3.47 5.16
CA GLN A 148 13.73 -3.61 6.22
C GLN A 148 13.16 -5.04 6.21
N VAL A 149 13.22 -5.69 7.38
CA VAL A 149 12.70 -7.05 7.57
C VAL A 149 11.24 -6.97 8.04
N PHE A 150 10.41 -7.82 7.45
CA PHE A 150 9.03 -8.05 7.85
C PHE A 150 8.87 -9.54 8.19
N ARG A 151 8.22 -9.84 9.32
CA ARG A 151 8.08 -11.21 9.84
C ARG A 151 6.79 -11.88 9.42
N SER A 152 5.82 -11.11 8.95
CA SER A 152 4.53 -11.62 8.50
C SER A 152 3.83 -10.65 7.55
N PRO A 153 2.89 -11.12 6.70
CA PRO A 153 2.10 -10.28 5.81
C PRO A 153 1.34 -9.16 6.53
N ILE A 154 0.89 -9.38 7.76
CA ILE A 154 0.13 -8.39 8.53
C ILE A 154 0.98 -7.17 8.93
N GLU A 155 2.30 -7.31 9.02
CA GLU A 155 3.20 -6.18 9.32
C GLU A 155 3.23 -5.17 8.16
N ILE A 156 3.02 -5.60 6.91
CA ILE A 156 2.88 -4.72 5.74
C ILE A 156 1.65 -3.82 5.93
N LEU A 157 0.50 -4.41 6.28
CA LEU A 157 -0.74 -3.67 6.53
C LEU A 157 -0.59 -2.73 7.73
N ALA A 158 -0.03 -3.22 8.84
CA ALA A 158 0.20 -2.43 10.03
C ALA A 158 1.13 -1.23 9.75
N ARG A 159 2.12 -1.41 8.86
CA ARG A 159 3.01 -0.32 8.47
C ARG A 159 2.29 0.74 7.64
N LEU A 160 1.50 0.33 6.65
CA LEU A 160 0.69 1.26 5.84
C LEU A 160 -0.29 2.08 6.69
N PHE A 161 -0.96 1.45 7.66
CA PHE A 161 -1.83 2.18 8.59
C PHE A 161 -1.06 3.16 9.48
N ARG A 162 0.15 2.83 9.91
CA ARG A 162 1.01 3.74 10.69
C ARG A 162 1.42 4.95 9.87
N ASP A 163 1.74 4.74 8.59
CA ASP A 163 2.08 5.82 7.67
C ASP A 163 0.85 6.74 7.45
N GLN A 164 -0.33 6.16 7.23
CA GLN A 164 -1.59 6.92 7.11
C GLN A 164 -1.90 7.74 8.37
N ALA A 165 -1.78 7.14 9.56
CA ALA A 165 -1.99 7.84 10.83
C ALA A 165 -1.01 9.00 11.03
N SER A 166 0.24 8.82 10.61
CA SER A 166 1.27 9.86 10.69
C SER A 166 0.95 11.06 9.78
N VAL A 167 0.47 10.80 8.56
CA VAL A 167 0.00 11.84 7.63
C VAL A 167 -1.16 12.64 8.23
N LEU A 168 -2.15 11.97 8.84
CA LEU A 168 -3.28 12.65 9.48
C LEU A 168 -2.84 13.55 10.65
N VAL A 169 -1.90 13.08 11.47
CA VAL A 169 -1.32 13.88 12.57
C VAL A 169 -0.64 15.14 12.02
N ASP A 170 0.12 15.02 10.94
CA ASP A 170 0.80 16.16 10.32
C ASP A 170 -0.17 17.16 9.70
N ILE A 171 -1.27 16.68 9.10
CA ILE A 171 -2.37 17.53 8.60
C ILE A 171 -2.99 18.34 9.74
N VAL A 172 -3.32 17.70 10.86
CA VAL A 172 -3.89 18.39 12.03
C VAL A 172 -2.92 19.43 12.59
N ARG A 173 -1.63 19.09 12.70
CA ARG A 173 -0.59 20.02 13.17
C ARG A 173 -0.42 21.22 12.25
N LYS A 174 -0.40 21.01 10.93
CA LYS A 174 -0.28 22.09 9.93
C LYS A 174 -1.53 22.99 9.94
N SER A 175 -2.73 22.41 10.03
CA SER A 175 -3.98 23.19 10.11
C SER A 175 -4.01 24.06 11.36
N LYS A 176 -3.62 23.52 12.53
CA LYS A 176 -3.50 24.32 13.76
C LYS A 176 -2.51 25.49 13.60
N ARG A 177 -1.37 25.27 12.92
CA ARG A 177 -0.38 26.32 12.64
C ARG A 177 -0.88 27.40 11.67
N GLN A 178 -1.77 27.07 10.73
CA GLN A 178 -2.35 28.05 9.82
C GLN A 178 -3.49 28.88 10.46
N VAL A 179 -4.25 28.28 11.39
CA VAL A 179 -5.32 28.98 12.12
C VAL A 179 -4.76 29.98 13.13
N SER A 180 -3.63 29.67 13.80
CA SER A 180 -3.07 30.57 14.83
C SER A 180 -2.75 32.01 14.34
N PRO A 181 -2.14 32.23 13.17
CA PRO A 181 -1.95 33.58 12.60
C PRO A 181 -3.26 34.30 12.28
N MET A 182 -4.29 33.57 11.80
CA MET A 182 -5.60 34.15 11.49
C MET A 182 -6.33 34.58 12.77
N GLU A 183 -6.29 33.74 13.82
CA GLU A 183 -6.83 34.09 15.14
C GLU A 183 -6.11 35.30 15.75
N GLN A 184 -4.77 35.37 15.63
CA GLN A 184 -3.99 36.51 16.10
C GLN A 184 -4.33 37.81 15.35
N GLN A 185 -4.53 37.75 14.03
CA GLN A 185 -4.95 38.92 13.24
C GLN A 185 -6.37 39.38 13.59
N LEU A 186 -7.30 38.46 13.86
CA LEU A 186 -8.66 38.80 14.31
C LEU A 186 -8.65 39.40 15.72
N LEU A 187 -7.86 38.88 16.65
CA LEU A 187 -7.69 39.47 17.98
C LEU A 187 -7.09 40.88 17.90
N ALA A 188 -6.05 41.08 17.10
CA ALA A 188 -5.40 42.38 16.93
C ALA A 188 -6.34 43.44 16.33
N LYS A 189 -7.21 43.05 15.39
CA LYS A 189 -8.25 43.93 14.83
C LYS A 189 -9.35 44.30 15.84
N ARG A 190 -9.71 43.39 16.76
CA ARG A 190 -10.71 43.67 17.80
C ARG A 190 -10.21 44.67 18.85
N ILE A 191 -8.93 44.58 19.23
CA ILE A 191 -8.31 45.49 20.21
C ILE A 191 -8.15 46.91 19.64
N SER A 192 -7.96 47.05 18.33
CA SER A 192 -7.83 48.35 17.65
C SER A 192 -9.16 49.06 17.39
N VAL A 193 -10.28 48.33 17.29
CA VAL A 193 -11.63 48.91 17.14
C VAL A 193 -12.21 49.37 18.50
N SER A 194 -11.70 48.84 19.61
CA SER A 194 -12.19 49.16 20.96
C SER A 194 -11.43 50.31 21.64
N ARG A 195 -10.66 51.11 20.89
CA ARG A 195 -9.83 52.21 21.41
C ARG A 195 -10.25 53.55 20.84
#